data_AF-A0A4R0Y985-F1
#
_entry.id   AF-A0A4R0Y985-F1
#
_cell.length_a   1.000
_cell.length_b   1.000
_cell.length_c   1.000
_cell.angle_alpha   90.00
_cell.angle_beta   90.00
_cell.angle_gamma   90.00
#
_symmetry.space_group_name_H-M   'P 1'
#
loop_
_entity.id
_entity.type
_entity.pdbx_description
1 polymer ?
#
loop_
_entity_poly.entity_id
_entity_poly.type
_entity_poly.pdbx_seq_one_letter_code
_entity_poly.pdbx_strand_id
1 'polypeptide(L)'
;MEPAELHHLGAEAELAPLARDRARRPSNFRALKEVGDYGLDFTPEGPDLVLSFDTDDSAQAPHRLPWLHRAFRDQGLAVLGVKMRRADWYRGEALHDFFQSPDFHDLVGAYDRVLFTGGSMGGFAALTFSTPGSIVLAHNPPTNLDPALTPWDARFPEARSLDWSGRFARAEEGARQAARVFVTYDPFDGLDARHVARLDPANLVRLKAPLLGNPLPGFLRRIGLLAELAPLALSGELTPEWWSRAIRKRRELARYHLMMAGHVGTPDAVARLMARAWHLSEDERRTQDRIRRMVAARKLDELFERHLVEEKVSRVAGPAGPDEELFRHFMTERP
;
A
#
# COMPACT_ATOMS: atom_id res chain seq x y z
N MET A 1 40.29 -17.76 -6.88
CA MET A 1 40.60 -16.39 -7.31
C MET A 1 39.28 -15.71 -7.63
N GLU A 2 38.90 -14.83 -6.71
CA GLU A 2 37.87 -13.78 -6.67
C GLU A 2 36.76 -13.71 -7.74
N PRO A 3 35.48 -13.67 -7.32
CA PRO A 3 34.38 -13.17 -8.13
C PRO A 3 34.31 -11.63 -8.12
N ALA A 4 34.12 -11.08 -9.32
CA ALA A 4 34.07 -9.66 -9.62
C ALA A 4 33.06 -8.87 -8.75
N GLU A 5 33.54 -7.71 -8.31
CA GLU A 5 32.86 -6.66 -7.56
C GLU A 5 31.58 -6.20 -8.28
N LEU A 6 30.42 -6.57 -7.72
CA LEU A 6 29.17 -5.89 -8.00
C LEU A 6 29.16 -4.57 -7.22
N HIS A 7 29.41 -3.48 -7.95
CA HIS A 7 29.30 -2.11 -7.49
C HIS A 7 28.02 -1.87 -6.67
N HIS A 8 28.19 -1.69 -5.35
CA HIS A 8 27.26 -1.00 -4.47
C HIS A 8 27.26 0.50 -4.79
N LEU A 9 26.59 0.90 -5.87
CA LEU A 9 26.37 2.32 -6.18
C LEU A 9 24.89 2.58 -6.41
N GLY A 10 24.27 3.24 -5.43
CA GLY A 10 22.99 3.93 -5.58
C GLY A 10 21.95 3.57 -4.53
N ALA A 11 22.00 4.21 -3.35
CA ALA A 11 20.82 4.57 -2.55
C ALA A 11 21.14 5.25 -1.20
N GLU A 12 22.20 6.06 -1.07
CA GLU A 12 22.37 6.96 0.09
C GLU A 12 22.20 8.42 -0.33
N ALA A 13 21.07 8.73 -0.98
CA ALA A 13 20.57 10.10 -0.91
C ALA A 13 19.97 10.25 0.48
N GLU A 14 20.76 10.81 1.41
CA GLU A 14 20.30 11.22 2.72
C GLU A 14 19.08 12.14 2.52
N LEU A 15 17.93 11.78 3.09
CA LEU A 15 16.72 12.62 3.11
C LEU A 15 16.95 13.77 4.11
N ALA A 16 17.94 14.63 3.82
CA ALA A 16 18.29 15.74 4.68
C ALA A 16 17.09 16.70 4.77
N PRO A 17 16.66 17.12 5.97
CA PRO A 17 15.59 18.09 6.11
C PRO A 17 16.02 19.39 5.43
N LEU A 18 15.25 19.83 4.43
CA LEU A 18 15.41 21.18 3.91
C LEU A 18 14.94 22.11 5.04
N ALA A 19 15.87 22.87 5.64
CA ALA A 19 15.50 23.90 6.59
C ALA A 19 14.67 24.96 5.86
N ARG A 20 13.33 24.89 5.97
CA ARG A 20 12.42 25.84 5.33
C ARG A 20 11.85 26.81 6.34
N ASP A 21 11.64 28.05 5.89
CA ASP A 21 11.16 29.14 6.72
C ASP A 21 9.73 28.87 7.21
N ARG A 22 9.61 28.50 8.50
CA ARG A 22 8.33 28.17 9.17
C ARG A 22 7.35 29.33 9.21
N ALA A 23 7.78 30.57 8.93
CA ALA A 23 6.94 31.76 8.89
C ALA A 23 6.05 31.85 7.63
N ARG A 24 6.24 30.97 6.64
CA ARG A 24 5.46 30.93 5.38
C ARG A 24 4.30 29.93 5.37
N ARG A 25 3.85 29.41 6.52
CA ARG A 25 2.67 28.52 6.52
C ARG A 25 1.46 29.29 5.97
N PRO A 26 0.83 28.83 4.87
CA PRO A 26 -0.25 29.58 4.24
C PRO A 26 -1.42 29.72 5.21
N SER A 27 -1.62 30.91 5.75
CA SER A 27 -2.76 31.27 6.60
C SER A 27 -4.09 31.29 5.81
N ASN A 28 -4.00 31.19 4.48
CA ASN A 28 -5.10 31.31 3.52
C ASN A 28 -5.60 29.97 2.95
N PHE A 29 -4.91 28.83 3.16
CA PHE A 29 -5.45 27.53 2.76
C PHE A 29 -6.54 27.14 3.76
N ARG A 30 -7.80 27.38 3.40
CA ARG A 30 -8.96 27.03 4.24
C ARG A 30 -8.91 25.54 4.59
N ALA A 31 -9.34 25.21 5.81
CA ALA A 31 -9.40 23.84 6.30
C ALA A 31 -10.22 22.89 5.40
N LEU A 32 -11.12 23.44 4.57
CA LEU A 32 -11.85 22.74 3.52
C LEU A 32 -11.85 23.59 2.24
N LYS A 33 -11.45 22.99 1.11
CA LYS A 33 -11.55 23.57 -0.25
C LYS A 33 -12.23 22.56 -1.17
N GLU A 34 -13.21 23.02 -1.95
CA GLU A 34 -13.80 22.21 -3.02
C GLU A 34 -13.09 22.56 -4.33
N VAL A 35 -12.70 21.53 -5.08
CA VAL A 35 -12.03 21.64 -6.38
C VAL A 35 -12.77 20.72 -7.33
N GLY A 36 -13.69 21.26 -8.13
CA GLY A 36 -14.56 20.43 -8.98
C GLY A 36 -15.33 19.38 -8.17
N ASP A 37 -15.14 18.10 -8.51
CA ASP A 37 -15.75 16.95 -7.82
C ASP A 37 -14.89 16.43 -6.64
N TYR A 38 -13.92 17.21 -6.15
CA TYR A 38 -13.02 16.81 -5.07
C TYR A 38 -13.14 17.72 -3.84
N GLY A 39 -13.19 17.09 -2.66
CA GLY A 39 -13.08 17.77 -1.38
C GLY A 39 -11.67 17.67 -0.84
N LEU A 40 -11.05 18.81 -0.54
CA LEU A 40 -9.72 18.91 0.04
C LEU A 40 -9.84 19.31 1.51
N ASP A 41 -9.51 18.39 2.42
CA ASP A 41 -9.47 18.65 3.86
C ASP A 41 -8.02 18.90 4.29
N PHE A 42 -7.76 20.05 4.90
CA PHE A 42 -6.41 20.45 5.30
C PHE A 42 -6.29 20.69 6.81
N THR A 43 -5.32 20.01 7.42
CA THR A 43 -4.91 20.19 8.82
C THR A 43 -3.41 20.57 8.86
N PRO A 44 -3.05 21.82 9.22
CA PRO A 44 -1.67 22.33 9.08
C PRO A 44 -0.72 21.97 10.24
N GLU A 45 -1.01 20.92 11.01
CA GLU A 45 -0.31 20.59 12.26
C GLU A 45 0.93 19.72 12.04
N GLY A 46 2.13 20.32 12.01
CA GLY A 46 3.39 19.57 11.93
C GLY A 46 4.41 20.19 10.99
N PRO A 47 5.68 19.73 10.99
CA PRO A 47 6.72 20.19 10.06
C PRO A 47 6.71 19.48 8.70
N ASP A 48 6.13 18.27 8.65
CA ASP A 48 6.05 17.42 7.46
C ASP A 48 4.59 17.32 6.99
N LEU A 49 4.36 17.33 5.67
CA LEU A 49 3.04 17.26 5.05
C LEU A 49 2.79 15.87 4.45
N VAL A 50 1.63 15.30 4.74
CA VAL A 50 1.10 14.11 4.08
C VAL A 50 -0.10 14.48 3.21
N LEU A 51 0.01 14.20 1.92
CA LEU A 51 -1.11 14.21 0.98
C LEU A 51 -1.73 12.82 0.94
N SER A 52 -2.93 12.68 1.47
CA SER A 52 -3.62 11.39 1.56
C SER A 52 -4.77 11.30 0.57
N PHE A 53 -4.67 10.36 -0.37
CA PHE A 53 -5.69 10.13 -1.39
C PHE A 53 -6.57 8.96 -0.95
N ASP A 54 -7.88 9.21 -0.98
CA ASP A 54 -8.87 8.19 -0.69
C ASP A 54 -8.81 6.99 -1.63
N THR A 55 -9.15 5.83 -1.09
CA THR A 55 -9.15 4.54 -1.82
C THR A 55 -10.54 4.08 -2.21
N ASP A 56 -11.57 4.81 -1.79
CA ASP A 56 -12.97 4.39 -1.86
C ASP A 56 -13.84 5.55 -2.31
N ASP A 57 -14.85 5.23 -3.11
CA ASP A 57 -15.75 6.18 -3.77
C ASP A 57 -16.87 6.69 -2.86
N SER A 58 -16.76 6.45 -1.54
CA SER A 58 -17.81 6.71 -0.58
C SER A 58 -18.04 8.21 -0.38
N ALA A 59 -18.71 8.79 -1.36
CA ALA A 59 -19.46 10.05 -1.36
C ALA A 59 -20.55 10.11 -0.26
N GLN A 60 -20.65 9.06 0.55
CA GLN A 60 -21.74 8.77 1.48
C GLN A 60 -21.62 9.48 2.83
N ALA A 61 -20.56 10.26 3.08
CA ALA A 61 -20.44 11.05 4.31
C ALA A 61 -19.60 12.32 4.09
N PRO A 62 -20.22 13.50 3.88
CA PRO A 62 -19.49 14.76 3.68
C PRO A 62 -18.55 15.10 4.85
N HIS A 63 -18.86 14.62 6.06
CA HIS A 63 -18.06 14.79 7.27
C HIS A 63 -17.02 13.67 7.50
N ARG A 64 -16.89 12.71 6.59
CA ARG A 64 -15.88 11.66 6.71
C ARG A 64 -14.50 12.28 6.55
N LEU A 65 -13.61 11.94 7.47
CA LEU A 65 -12.21 12.27 7.29
C LEU A 65 -11.60 11.43 6.16
N PRO A 66 -10.64 11.99 5.43
CA PRO A 66 -9.86 11.29 4.41
C PRO A 66 -9.12 10.07 4.99
N TRP A 67 -8.72 9.17 4.11
CA TRP A 67 -7.99 7.95 4.44
C TRP A 67 -6.78 8.26 5.33
N LEU A 68 -6.63 7.53 6.44
CA LEU A 68 -5.57 7.69 7.46
C LEU A 68 -5.43 9.07 8.10
N HIS A 69 -6.29 10.05 7.78
CA HIS A 69 -6.14 11.44 8.24
C HIS A 69 -6.00 11.57 9.75
N ARG A 70 -6.87 10.90 10.52
CA ARG A 70 -6.81 10.92 11.99
C ARG A 70 -5.50 10.34 12.51
N ALA A 71 -5.03 9.24 11.93
CA ALA A 71 -3.79 8.60 12.38
C ALA A 71 -2.58 9.50 12.15
N PHE A 72 -2.49 10.15 10.99
CA PHE A 72 -1.40 11.09 10.69
C PHE A 72 -1.44 12.35 11.55
N ARG A 73 -2.64 12.91 11.78
CA ARG A 73 -2.80 14.04 12.70
C ARG A 73 -2.38 13.66 14.12
N ASP A 74 -2.82 12.49 14.61
CA ASP A 74 -2.46 12.02 15.95
C ASP A 74 -0.94 11.70 16.08
N GLN A 75 -0.22 11.62 14.95
CA GLN A 75 1.25 11.54 14.84
C GLN A 75 1.94 12.91 14.69
N GLY A 76 1.20 14.02 14.70
CA GLY A 76 1.75 15.38 14.55
C GLY A 76 2.18 15.74 13.12
N LEU A 77 1.57 15.09 12.12
CA LEU A 77 1.79 15.38 10.70
C LEU A 77 0.72 16.33 10.17
N ALA A 78 1.14 17.27 9.32
CA ALA A 78 0.17 18.06 8.56
C ALA A 78 -0.46 17.16 7.51
N VAL A 79 -1.76 17.31 7.26
CA VAL A 79 -2.51 16.43 6.35
C VAL A 79 -3.30 17.27 5.36
N LEU A 80 -3.09 17.01 4.06
CA LEU A 80 -4.01 17.41 2.99
C LEU A 80 -4.67 16.14 2.45
N GLY A 81 -5.90 15.88 2.85
CA GLY A 81 -6.64 14.74 2.32
C GLY A 81 -7.46 15.11 1.10
N VAL A 82 -7.40 14.27 0.08
CA VAL A 82 -8.07 14.45 -1.21
C VAL A 82 -9.17 13.40 -1.36
N LYS A 83 -10.41 13.84 -1.17
CA LYS A 83 -11.63 13.02 -1.28
C LYS A 83 -12.23 13.22 -2.65
N MET A 84 -12.71 12.13 -3.26
CA MET A 84 -13.45 12.18 -4.51
C MET A 84 -14.95 12.00 -4.27
N ARG A 85 -15.77 12.80 -4.96
CA ARG A 85 -17.24 12.63 -4.94
C ARG A 85 -17.72 11.55 -5.90
N ARG A 86 -16.85 11.10 -6.82
CA ARG A 86 -17.06 10.00 -7.76
C ARG A 86 -15.75 9.26 -7.99
N ALA A 87 -15.81 7.95 -8.26
CA ALA A 87 -14.63 7.17 -8.67
C ALA A 87 -14.21 7.48 -10.11
N ASP A 88 -13.72 8.68 -10.34
CA ASP A 88 -13.19 9.11 -11.64
C ASP A 88 -11.68 8.93 -11.77
N TRP A 89 -11.06 8.20 -10.85
CA TRP A 89 -9.62 7.91 -10.87
C TRP A 89 -8.74 9.16 -10.87
N TYR A 90 -9.22 10.22 -10.22
CA TYR A 90 -8.50 11.49 -10.12
C TYR A 90 -8.24 12.14 -11.49
N ARG A 91 -9.11 11.86 -12.47
CA ARG A 91 -8.97 12.35 -13.86
C ARG A 91 -9.63 13.71 -14.10
N GLY A 92 -10.31 14.30 -13.11
CA GLY A 92 -10.99 15.58 -13.27
C GLY A 92 -10.03 16.77 -13.47
N GLU A 93 -10.25 17.57 -14.52
CA GLU A 93 -9.39 18.69 -14.92
C GLU A 93 -9.19 19.73 -13.82
N ALA A 94 -10.24 20.05 -13.04
CA ALA A 94 -10.15 21.01 -11.94
C ALA A 94 -9.11 20.59 -10.89
N LEU A 95 -8.97 19.30 -10.63
CA LEU A 95 -7.94 18.77 -9.73
C LEU A 95 -6.54 18.89 -10.35
N HIS A 96 -6.43 18.61 -11.64
CA HIS A 96 -5.16 18.75 -12.37
C HIS A 96 -4.68 20.20 -12.34
N ASP A 97 -5.59 21.16 -12.54
CA ASP A 97 -5.29 22.59 -12.45
C ASP A 97 -4.85 22.99 -11.04
N PHE A 98 -5.49 22.42 -10.00
CA PHE A 98 -5.06 22.62 -8.63
C PHE A 98 -3.63 22.12 -8.39
N PHE A 99 -3.27 20.91 -8.83
CA PHE A 99 -1.91 20.36 -8.65
C PHE A 99 -0.83 21.09 -9.47
N GLN A 100 -1.21 21.87 -10.48
CA GLN A 100 -0.32 22.77 -11.22
C GLN A 100 -0.37 24.23 -10.74
N SER A 101 -1.26 24.56 -9.80
CA SER A 101 -1.44 25.93 -9.35
C SER A 101 -0.27 26.44 -8.49
N PRO A 102 0.05 27.74 -8.56
CA PRO A 102 0.99 28.36 -7.62
C PRO A 102 0.62 28.12 -6.16
N ASP A 103 -0.66 28.18 -5.81
CA ASP A 103 -1.16 27.92 -4.44
C ASP A 103 -0.72 26.54 -3.91
N PHE A 104 -0.80 25.50 -4.76
CA PHE A 104 -0.37 24.16 -4.38
C PHE A 104 1.14 24.08 -4.22
N HIS A 105 1.89 24.69 -5.14
CA HIS A 105 3.35 24.72 -5.09
C HIS A 105 3.87 25.49 -3.86
N ASP A 106 3.25 26.61 -3.51
CA ASP A 106 3.54 27.37 -2.29
C ASP A 106 3.22 26.56 -1.04
N LEU A 107 2.09 25.83 -1.03
CA LEU A 107 1.72 24.94 0.07
C LEU A 107 2.79 23.87 0.32
N VAL A 108 3.14 23.07 -0.70
CA VAL A 108 4.15 22.01 -0.53
C VAL A 108 5.56 22.58 -0.29
N GLY A 109 5.81 23.82 -0.73
CA GLY A 109 7.02 24.58 -0.46
C GLY A 109 7.18 24.99 1.02
N ALA A 110 6.10 25.04 1.79
CA ALA A 110 6.11 25.48 3.19
C ALA A 110 6.46 24.38 4.21
N TYR A 111 6.65 23.13 3.77
CA TYR A 111 6.92 21.97 4.63
C TYR A 111 8.33 21.42 4.42
N ASP A 112 8.91 20.85 5.48
CA ASP A 112 10.28 20.31 5.48
C ASP A 112 10.37 19.08 4.56
N ARG A 113 9.38 18.18 4.67
CA ARG A 113 9.19 17.02 3.79
C ARG A 113 7.72 16.90 3.38
N VAL A 114 7.50 16.30 2.21
CA VAL A 114 6.18 16.08 1.61
C VAL A 114 6.06 14.63 1.20
N LEU A 115 5.02 13.95 1.70
CA LEU A 115 4.72 12.56 1.39
C LEU A 115 3.35 12.43 0.73
N PHE A 116 3.27 11.72 -0.39
CA PHE A 116 2.03 11.37 -1.08
C PHE A 116 1.67 9.93 -0.77
N THR A 117 0.43 9.64 -0.37
CA THR A 117 0.02 8.28 -0.02
C THR A 117 -1.41 7.94 -0.40
N GLY A 118 -1.63 6.67 -0.73
CA GLY A 118 -2.93 6.13 -1.09
C GLY A 118 -2.85 4.64 -1.40
N GLY A 119 -3.99 3.97 -1.34
CA GLY A 119 -4.15 2.57 -1.79
C GLY A 119 -4.97 2.47 -3.07
N SER A 120 -4.63 1.51 -3.94
CA SER A 120 -5.34 1.28 -5.21
C SER A 120 -5.46 2.58 -6.03
N MET A 121 -6.67 3.09 -6.30
CA MET A 121 -6.90 4.37 -6.97
C MET A 121 -6.22 5.56 -6.29
N GLY A 122 -6.21 5.63 -4.96
CA GLY A 122 -5.45 6.65 -4.23
C GLY A 122 -3.93 6.46 -4.37
N GLY A 123 -3.48 5.21 -4.53
CA GLY A 123 -2.07 4.91 -4.80
C GLY A 123 -1.64 5.35 -6.20
N PHE A 124 -2.52 5.19 -7.20
CA PHE A 124 -2.35 5.79 -8.52
C PHE A 124 -2.21 7.31 -8.43
N ALA A 125 -3.08 7.99 -7.67
CA ALA A 125 -3.01 9.44 -7.49
C ALA A 125 -1.74 9.89 -6.77
N ALA A 126 -1.32 9.17 -5.71
CA ALA A 126 -0.11 9.47 -4.97
C ALA A 126 1.14 9.41 -5.86
N LEU A 127 1.24 8.41 -6.75
CA LEU A 127 2.32 8.32 -7.74
C LEU A 127 2.21 9.42 -8.81
N THR A 128 1.00 9.73 -9.24
CA THR A 128 0.74 10.63 -10.37
C THR A 128 1.00 12.10 -10.02
N PHE A 129 0.58 12.54 -8.83
CA PHE A 129 0.67 13.94 -8.41
C PHE A 129 1.93 14.26 -7.61
N SER A 130 2.82 13.29 -7.40
CA SER A 130 4.05 13.50 -6.65
C SER A 130 4.92 14.59 -7.27
N THR A 131 5.51 15.43 -6.43
CA THR A 131 6.33 16.58 -6.83
C THR A 131 7.83 16.30 -6.73
N PRO A 132 8.68 17.12 -7.37
CA PRO A 132 10.13 17.01 -7.23
C PRO A 132 10.58 16.99 -5.76
N GLY A 133 11.38 15.98 -5.40
CA GLY A 133 11.92 15.84 -4.04
C GLY A 133 10.94 15.29 -2.99
N SER A 134 9.70 14.98 -3.37
CA SER A 134 8.72 14.35 -2.46
C SER A 134 8.99 12.87 -2.22
N ILE A 135 8.33 12.32 -1.21
CA ILE A 135 8.28 10.88 -0.92
C ILE A 135 6.92 10.36 -1.37
N VAL A 136 6.87 9.15 -1.94
CA VAL A 136 5.61 8.48 -2.27
C VAL A 136 5.51 7.19 -1.47
N LEU A 137 4.35 6.92 -0.87
CA LEU A 137 4.00 5.66 -0.24
C LEU A 137 2.68 5.15 -0.84
N ALA A 138 2.80 4.31 -1.86
CA ALA A 138 1.66 3.77 -2.58
C ALA A 138 1.40 2.30 -2.22
N HIS A 139 0.14 1.95 -2.01
CA HIS A 139 -0.25 0.58 -1.71
C HIS A 139 -1.01 -0.01 -2.89
N ASN A 140 -0.59 -1.21 -3.33
CA ASN A 140 -1.15 -1.95 -4.46
C ASN A 140 -1.62 -1.04 -5.64
N PRO A 141 -0.79 -0.09 -6.11
CA PRO A 141 -1.24 0.90 -7.07
C PRO A 141 -1.27 0.32 -8.48
N PRO A 142 -2.34 0.50 -9.26
CA PRO A 142 -2.20 0.51 -10.69
C PRO A 142 -1.43 1.76 -11.12
N THR A 143 -0.69 1.68 -12.23
CA THR A 143 0.05 2.82 -12.78
C THR A 143 -0.68 3.53 -13.92
N ASN A 144 -1.58 2.81 -14.60
CA ASN A 144 -2.42 3.29 -15.69
C ASN A 144 -3.49 2.23 -16.02
N LEU A 145 -4.70 2.63 -16.42
CA LEU A 145 -5.78 1.69 -16.78
C LEU A 145 -6.26 1.83 -18.23
N ASP A 146 -5.47 2.46 -19.10
CA ASP A 146 -5.67 2.43 -20.55
C ASP A 146 -5.56 0.99 -21.05
N PRO A 147 -6.61 0.42 -21.66
CA PRO A 147 -6.58 -0.90 -22.29
C PRO A 147 -5.42 -1.12 -23.26
N ALA A 148 -4.92 -0.08 -23.92
CA ALA A 148 -3.80 -0.16 -24.84
C ALA A 148 -2.45 -0.35 -24.12
N LEU A 149 -2.30 0.21 -22.91
CA LEU A 149 -1.05 0.14 -22.14
C LEU A 149 -1.05 -1.01 -21.12
N THR A 150 -2.21 -1.34 -20.57
CA THR A 150 -2.40 -2.39 -19.56
C THR A 150 -3.49 -3.38 -19.99
N PRO A 151 -3.36 -4.03 -21.16
CA PRO A 151 -4.36 -5.01 -21.64
C PRO A 151 -4.47 -6.23 -20.71
N TRP A 152 -3.46 -6.45 -19.89
CA TRP A 152 -3.36 -7.56 -18.94
C TRP A 152 -4.10 -7.32 -17.62
N ASP A 153 -4.58 -6.11 -17.32
CA ASP A 153 -5.34 -5.84 -16.09
C ASP A 153 -6.81 -5.47 -16.40
N ALA A 154 -7.71 -6.42 -16.18
CA ALA A 154 -9.15 -6.25 -16.40
C ALA A 154 -9.95 -5.98 -15.10
N ARG A 155 -9.28 -5.69 -13.97
CA ARG A 155 -9.93 -5.56 -12.65
C ARG A 155 -10.91 -4.38 -12.53
N PHE A 156 -10.76 -3.35 -13.36
CA PHE A 156 -11.49 -2.08 -13.23
C PHE A 156 -12.18 -1.70 -14.55
N PRO A 157 -13.26 -2.40 -14.95
CA PRO A 157 -13.87 -2.20 -16.27
C PRO A 157 -14.42 -0.78 -16.49
N GLU A 158 -15.00 -0.14 -15.47
CA GLU A 158 -15.51 1.22 -15.57
C GLU A 158 -14.37 2.23 -15.75
N ALA A 159 -13.30 2.07 -14.95
CA ALA A 159 -12.12 2.92 -15.01
C ALA A 159 -11.40 2.85 -16.36
N ARG A 160 -11.40 1.68 -16.99
CA ARG A 160 -10.80 1.43 -18.30
C ARG A 160 -11.52 2.17 -19.44
N SER A 161 -12.75 2.66 -19.20
CA SER A 161 -13.50 3.49 -20.15
C SER A 161 -13.22 4.99 -20.04
N LEU A 162 -12.47 5.41 -19.02
CA LEU A 162 -12.07 6.81 -18.83
C LEU A 162 -11.00 7.26 -19.84
N ASP A 163 -10.84 8.57 -19.99
CA ASP A 163 -9.76 9.14 -20.79
C ASP A 163 -8.41 9.09 -20.05
N TRP A 164 -7.52 8.24 -20.56
CA TRP A 164 -6.15 8.05 -20.09
C TRP A 164 -5.11 8.77 -20.96
N SER A 165 -5.54 9.81 -21.69
CA SER A 165 -4.66 10.74 -22.40
C SER A 165 -4.41 12.02 -21.59
N GLY A 166 -3.48 12.85 -22.08
CA GLY A 166 -3.21 14.17 -21.49
C GLY A 166 -2.51 14.13 -20.13
N ARG A 167 -2.74 15.19 -19.34
CA ARG A 167 -2.05 15.42 -18.05
C ARG A 167 -2.38 14.31 -17.05
N PHE A 168 -1.39 13.97 -16.21
CA PHE A 168 -1.58 13.11 -15.03
C PHE A 168 -2.16 11.71 -15.36
N ALA A 169 -2.01 11.23 -16.59
CA ALA A 169 -2.58 9.95 -17.00
C ALA A 169 -1.70 8.75 -16.64
N ARG A 170 -0.40 8.99 -16.46
CA ARG A 170 0.62 7.95 -16.25
C ARG A 170 1.32 8.19 -14.93
N ALA A 171 1.06 7.30 -13.97
CA ALA A 171 1.65 7.37 -12.64
C ALA A 171 3.18 7.33 -12.67
N GLU A 172 3.76 6.66 -13.67
CA GLU A 172 5.19 6.55 -13.87
C GLU A 172 5.87 7.91 -14.12
N GLU A 173 5.14 8.88 -14.67
CA GLU A 173 5.67 10.22 -14.98
C GLU A 173 5.79 11.10 -13.72
N GLY A 174 4.78 11.07 -12.86
CA GLY A 174 4.85 11.72 -11.55
C GLY A 174 5.89 11.04 -10.65
N ALA A 175 5.84 9.71 -10.56
CA ALA A 175 6.67 8.93 -9.66
C ALA A 175 8.18 9.12 -9.90
N ARG A 176 8.60 9.38 -11.14
CA ARG A 176 10.01 9.66 -11.49
C ARG A 176 10.55 10.94 -10.86
N GLN A 177 9.68 11.89 -10.51
CA GLN A 177 10.07 13.17 -9.93
C GLN A 177 10.31 13.07 -8.41
N ALA A 178 9.71 12.06 -7.77
CA ALA A 178 9.87 11.83 -6.34
C ALA A 178 11.31 11.46 -5.98
N ALA A 179 11.79 11.90 -4.81
CA ALA A 179 13.07 11.46 -4.27
C ALA A 179 13.07 9.96 -3.96
N ARG A 180 11.95 9.45 -3.42
CA ARG A 180 11.77 8.03 -3.09
C ARG A 180 10.33 7.61 -3.32
N VAL A 181 10.15 6.41 -3.86
CA VAL A 181 8.84 5.78 -4.08
C VAL A 181 8.82 4.44 -3.35
N PHE A 182 8.06 4.37 -2.26
CA PHE A 182 7.78 3.13 -1.55
C PHE A 182 6.50 2.51 -2.09
N VAL A 183 6.55 1.25 -2.50
CA VAL A 183 5.36 0.52 -2.94
C VAL A 183 5.17 -0.76 -2.16
N THR A 184 4.06 -0.87 -1.44
CA THR A 184 3.64 -2.14 -0.84
C THR A 184 2.77 -2.91 -1.82
N TYR A 185 3.13 -4.14 -2.15
CA TYR A 185 2.38 -4.99 -3.09
C TYR A 185 2.61 -6.47 -2.77
N ASP A 186 1.68 -7.34 -3.18
CA ASP A 186 1.91 -8.78 -3.12
C ASP A 186 2.63 -9.24 -4.40
N PRO A 187 3.88 -9.75 -4.33
CA PRO A 187 4.57 -10.26 -5.51
C PRO A 187 3.90 -11.49 -6.15
N PHE A 188 3.00 -12.19 -5.45
CA PHE A 188 2.21 -13.29 -6.00
C PHE A 188 0.95 -12.83 -6.73
N ASP A 189 0.57 -11.57 -6.59
CA ASP A 189 -0.45 -10.96 -7.43
C ASP A 189 0.22 -10.48 -8.72
N GLY A 190 0.09 -11.26 -9.79
CA GLY A 190 0.74 -10.98 -11.07
C GLY A 190 0.33 -9.64 -11.70
N LEU A 191 -0.84 -9.08 -11.34
CA LEU A 191 -1.28 -7.77 -11.83
C LEU A 191 -0.57 -6.66 -11.06
N ASP A 192 -0.52 -6.77 -9.72
CA ASP A 192 0.22 -5.81 -8.90
C ASP A 192 1.71 -5.82 -9.26
N ALA A 193 2.32 -7.00 -9.40
CA ALA A 193 3.73 -7.14 -9.78
C ALA A 193 4.05 -6.46 -11.13
N ARG A 194 3.17 -6.62 -12.13
CA ARG A 194 3.32 -5.98 -13.44
C ARG A 194 3.18 -4.46 -13.37
N HIS A 195 2.29 -3.92 -12.55
CA HIS A 195 2.21 -2.48 -12.33
C HIS A 195 3.46 -1.93 -11.66
N VAL A 196 3.93 -2.58 -10.59
CA VAL A 196 5.15 -2.16 -9.88
C VAL A 196 6.39 -2.25 -10.78
N ALA A 197 6.43 -3.20 -11.72
CA ALA A 197 7.52 -3.32 -12.69
C ALA A 197 7.61 -2.15 -13.68
N ARG A 198 6.56 -1.35 -13.84
CA ARG A 198 6.55 -0.17 -14.73
C ARG A 198 7.16 1.08 -14.10
N LEU A 199 7.34 1.07 -12.77
CA LEU A 199 7.92 2.19 -12.03
C LEU A 199 9.45 2.20 -12.14
N ASP A 200 10.04 3.39 -12.05
CA ASP A 200 11.47 3.60 -12.22
C ASP A 200 12.27 2.91 -11.10
N PRO A 201 13.16 1.94 -11.40
CA PRO A 201 13.94 1.26 -10.37
C PRO A 201 14.93 2.18 -9.65
N ALA A 202 15.28 3.36 -10.18
CA ALA A 202 16.28 4.25 -9.60
C ALA A 202 15.85 4.87 -8.26
N ASN A 203 14.55 5.12 -8.07
CA ASN A 203 13.99 5.71 -6.85
C ASN A 203 12.97 4.81 -6.13
N LEU A 204 12.70 3.61 -6.65
CA LEU A 204 11.70 2.68 -6.14
C LEU A 204 12.24 1.73 -5.06
N VAL A 205 11.57 1.74 -3.91
CA VAL A 205 11.71 0.77 -2.82
C VAL A 205 10.50 -0.17 -2.81
N ARG A 206 10.75 -1.45 -3.09
CA ARG A 206 9.73 -2.50 -3.16
C ARG A 206 9.47 -3.09 -1.77
N LEU A 207 8.35 -2.77 -1.16
CA LEU A 207 7.89 -3.30 0.12
C LEU A 207 7.01 -4.54 -0.10
N LYS A 208 7.63 -5.67 -0.44
CA LYS A 208 6.93 -6.93 -0.77
C LYS A 208 6.09 -7.45 0.41
N ALA A 209 4.80 -7.69 0.18
CA ALA A 209 3.84 -8.19 1.17
C ALA A 209 3.24 -9.53 0.71
N PRO A 210 4.05 -10.61 0.64
CA PRO A 210 3.65 -11.85 0.00
C PRO A 210 2.46 -12.51 0.69
N LEU A 211 1.56 -13.06 -0.13
CA LEU A 211 0.40 -13.85 0.29
C LEU A 211 -0.68 -13.06 1.04
N LEU A 212 -0.77 -11.75 0.77
CA LEU A 212 -1.84 -10.89 1.26
C LEU A 212 -2.86 -10.53 0.18
N GLY A 213 -2.43 -10.41 -1.08
CA GLY A 213 -3.22 -10.01 -2.23
C GLY A 213 -4.05 -8.74 -2.01
N ASN A 214 -5.14 -8.63 -2.77
CA ASN A 214 -6.02 -7.47 -2.75
C ASN A 214 -7.26 -7.64 -1.83
N PRO A 215 -7.70 -6.59 -1.08
CA PRO A 215 -7.05 -5.29 -0.87
C PRO A 215 -5.97 -5.34 0.24
N LEU A 216 -4.73 -5.01 -0.11
CA LEU A 216 -3.56 -5.08 0.77
C LEU A 216 -3.62 -4.12 1.98
N PRO A 217 -4.05 -2.85 1.86
CA PRO A 217 -4.09 -1.90 2.98
C PRO A 217 -4.92 -2.39 4.17
N GLY A 218 -6.03 -3.07 3.90
CA GLY A 218 -6.89 -3.62 4.95
C GLY A 218 -6.15 -4.62 5.84
N PHE A 219 -5.29 -5.46 5.26
CA PHE A 219 -4.46 -6.40 6.01
C PHE A 219 -3.35 -5.71 6.77
N LEU A 220 -2.66 -4.73 6.16
CA LEU A 220 -1.63 -3.95 6.84
C LEU A 220 -2.19 -3.20 8.06
N ARG A 221 -3.42 -2.69 7.98
CA ARG A 221 -4.11 -2.05 9.10
C ARG A 221 -4.36 -3.05 10.24
N ARG A 222 -4.81 -4.27 9.93
CA ARG A 222 -5.08 -5.31 10.93
C ARG A 222 -3.84 -5.72 11.73
N ILE A 223 -2.67 -5.70 11.10
CA ILE A 223 -1.39 -6.01 11.75
C ILE A 223 -0.65 -4.77 12.27
N GLY A 224 -1.33 -3.62 12.30
CA GLY A 224 -0.82 -2.38 12.89
C GLY A 224 0.26 -1.67 12.08
N LEU A 225 0.55 -2.08 10.84
CA LEU A 225 1.63 -1.50 10.05
C LEU A 225 1.21 -0.29 9.23
N LEU A 226 -0.05 -0.23 8.76
CA LEU A 226 -0.45 0.74 7.74
C LEU A 226 -0.14 2.20 8.11
N ALA A 227 -0.51 2.63 9.32
CA ALA A 227 -0.30 4.01 9.76
C ALA A 227 1.15 4.30 10.21
N GLU A 228 1.97 3.27 10.43
CA GLU A 228 3.36 3.40 10.88
C GLU A 228 4.30 3.77 9.72
N LEU A 229 3.91 3.42 8.48
CA LEU A 229 4.77 3.55 7.31
C LEU A 229 5.06 5.00 6.93
N ALA A 230 4.11 5.93 7.07
CA ALA A 230 4.34 7.32 6.67
C ALA A 230 5.38 8.03 7.56
N PRO A 231 5.31 7.97 8.91
CA PRO A 231 6.38 8.48 9.76
C PRO A 231 7.76 7.88 9.45
N LEU A 232 7.83 6.56 9.27
CA LEU A 232 9.09 5.89 8.95
C LEU A 232 9.64 6.32 7.58
N ALA A 233 8.77 6.51 6.59
CA ALA A 233 9.17 6.98 5.27
C ALA A 233 9.70 8.42 5.33
N LEU A 234 9.02 9.29 6.09
CA LEU A 234 9.43 10.67 6.31
C LEU A 234 10.77 10.75 7.04
N SER A 235 10.96 9.96 8.12
CA SER A 235 12.20 9.94 8.91
C SER A 235 13.38 9.27 8.20
N GLY A 236 13.14 8.50 7.12
CA GLY A 236 14.15 7.70 6.45
C GLY A 236 14.39 6.33 7.09
N GLU A 237 13.61 5.96 8.11
CA GLU A 237 13.72 4.68 8.82
C GLU A 237 12.96 3.53 8.12
N LEU A 238 12.13 3.84 7.12
CA LEU A 238 11.45 2.81 6.32
C LEU A 238 12.44 2.17 5.33
N THR A 239 13.10 1.10 5.76
CA THR A 239 14.03 0.33 4.92
C THR A 239 13.46 -1.05 4.53
N PRO A 240 13.99 -1.69 3.46
CA PRO A 240 13.67 -3.08 3.15
C PRO A 240 13.89 -4.04 4.33
N GLU A 241 14.94 -3.82 5.12
CA GLU A 241 15.29 -4.64 6.29
C GLU A 241 14.27 -4.48 7.41
N TRP A 242 13.88 -3.24 7.72
CA TRP A 242 12.79 -2.97 8.66
C TRP A 242 11.50 -3.65 8.19
N TRP A 243 11.14 -3.44 6.92
CA TRP A 243 9.93 -4.00 6.34
C TRP A 243 9.91 -5.52 6.39
N SER A 244 11.02 -6.18 6.03
CA SER A 244 11.12 -7.65 6.01
C SER A 244 10.86 -8.28 7.38
N ARG A 245 11.20 -7.58 8.47
CA ARG A 245 10.91 -7.98 9.85
C ARG A 245 9.46 -7.69 10.20
N ALA A 246 9.01 -6.46 9.97
CA ALA A 246 7.67 -5.99 10.31
C ALA A 246 6.57 -6.81 9.63
N ILE A 247 6.72 -7.11 8.33
CA ILE A 247 5.71 -7.81 7.52
C ILE A 247 5.51 -9.27 7.93
N ARG A 248 6.36 -9.85 8.80
CA ARG A 248 6.14 -11.20 9.36
C ARG A 248 4.90 -11.28 10.24
N LYS A 249 4.42 -10.16 10.80
CA LYS A 249 3.13 -10.09 11.51
C LYS A 249 1.96 -10.62 10.68
N ARG A 250 2.06 -10.64 9.34
CA ARG A 250 1.05 -11.26 8.46
C ARG A 250 0.73 -12.72 8.79
N ARG A 251 1.65 -13.45 9.46
CA ARG A 251 1.44 -14.82 9.95
C ARG A 251 0.31 -14.93 10.99
N GLU A 252 -0.12 -13.82 11.56
CA GLU A 252 -1.26 -13.72 12.47
C GLU A 252 -2.60 -13.57 11.71
N LEU A 253 -2.57 -13.45 10.38
CA LEU A 253 -3.77 -13.33 9.55
C LEU A 253 -4.16 -14.68 8.97
N ALA A 254 -5.43 -15.05 9.10
CA ALA A 254 -5.99 -16.23 8.43
C ALA A 254 -5.72 -16.23 6.92
N ARG A 255 -5.77 -15.05 6.28
CA ARG A 255 -5.53 -14.92 4.84
C ARG A 255 -4.15 -15.40 4.41
N TYR A 256 -3.09 -15.13 5.18
CA TYR A 256 -1.74 -15.56 4.85
C TYR A 256 -1.67 -17.09 4.70
N HIS A 257 -2.24 -17.81 5.66
CA HIS A 257 -2.26 -19.28 5.65
C HIS A 257 -3.13 -19.83 4.52
N LEU A 258 -4.27 -19.20 4.21
CA LEU A 258 -5.12 -19.64 3.09
C LEU A 258 -4.45 -19.43 1.73
N MET A 259 -3.75 -18.31 1.55
CA MET A 259 -2.99 -18.06 0.32
C MET A 259 -1.81 -19.02 0.23
N MET A 260 -1.10 -19.29 1.33
CA MET A 260 -0.03 -20.27 1.38
C MET A 260 -0.52 -21.69 1.05
N ALA A 261 -1.71 -22.07 1.52
CA ALA A 261 -2.33 -23.37 1.22
C ALA A 261 -2.61 -23.57 -0.30
N GLY A 262 -2.63 -22.48 -1.08
CA GLY A 262 -2.69 -22.53 -2.54
C GLY A 262 -1.34 -22.80 -3.22
N HIS A 263 -0.22 -22.62 -2.51
CA HIS A 263 1.14 -22.69 -3.05
C HIS A 263 1.95 -23.89 -2.52
N VAL A 264 1.48 -24.58 -1.47
CA VAL A 264 2.13 -25.79 -0.94
C VAL A 264 1.52 -27.07 -1.53
N GLY A 265 2.34 -28.12 -1.66
CA GLY A 265 2.01 -29.31 -2.47
C GLY A 265 1.36 -30.51 -1.74
N THR A 266 1.52 -30.68 -0.43
CA THR A 266 1.04 -31.90 0.25
C THR A 266 -0.33 -31.70 0.92
N PRO A 267 -1.26 -32.69 0.85
CA PRO A 267 -2.55 -32.63 1.54
C PRO A 267 -2.46 -32.30 3.03
N ASP A 268 -1.47 -32.88 3.73
CA ASP A 268 -1.23 -32.62 5.15
C ASP A 268 -0.83 -31.15 5.42
N ALA A 269 0.08 -30.58 4.62
CA ALA A 269 0.47 -29.18 4.77
C ALA A 269 -0.68 -28.21 4.49
N VAL A 270 -1.49 -28.51 3.46
CA VAL A 270 -2.69 -27.74 3.13
C VAL A 270 -3.69 -27.80 4.29
N ALA A 271 -3.98 -28.99 4.83
CA ALA A 271 -4.91 -29.16 5.94
C ALA A 271 -4.45 -28.43 7.21
N ARG A 272 -3.15 -28.51 7.55
CA ARG A 272 -2.56 -27.77 8.67
C ARG A 272 -2.72 -26.25 8.52
N LEU A 273 -2.40 -25.70 7.35
CA LEU A 273 -2.55 -24.27 7.09
C LEU A 273 -4.02 -23.82 7.15
N MET A 274 -4.95 -24.64 6.65
CA MET A 274 -6.39 -24.37 6.76
C MET A 274 -6.88 -24.41 8.21
N ALA A 275 -6.40 -25.36 9.02
CA ALA A 275 -6.70 -25.43 10.45
C ALA A 275 -6.14 -24.21 11.20
N ARG A 276 -4.91 -23.79 10.88
CA ARG A 276 -4.33 -22.55 11.42
C ARG A 276 -5.16 -21.33 11.04
N ALA A 277 -5.57 -21.22 9.78
CA ALA A 277 -6.43 -20.13 9.31
C ALA A 277 -7.78 -20.10 10.03
N TRP A 278 -8.39 -21.27 10.28
CA TRP A 278 -9.65 -21.41 11.01
C TRP A 278 -9.57 -20.78 12.40
N HIS A 279 -8.52 -21.13 13.15
CA HIS A 279 -8.27 -20.60 14.48
C HIS A 279 -7.94 -19.09 14.48
N LEU A 280 -7.38 -18.55 13.41
CA LEU A 280 -7.12 -17.11 13.26
C LEU A 280 -8.34 -16.34 12.74
N SER A 281 -9.44 -17.02 12.45
CA SER A 281 -10.68 -16.46 11.90
C SER A 281 -11.91 -16.86 12.71
N GLU A 282 -11.75 -17.13 14.01
CA GLU A 282 -12.83 -17.55 14.92
C GLU A 282 -14.03 -16.58 14.89
N ASP A 283 -13.77 -15.28 14.81
CA ASP A 283 -14.80 -14.24 14.74
C ASP A 283 -15.24 -13.90 13.30
N GLU A 284 -14.68 -14.55 12.28
CA GLU A 284 -14.93 -14.26 10.87
C GLU A 284 -15.72 -15.40 10.19
N ARG A 285 -17.02 -15.49 10.45
CA ARG A 285 -17.90 -16.54 9.88
C ARG A 285 -17.72 -16.78 8.38
N ARG A 286 -17.65 -15.69 7.58
CA ARG A 286 -17.46 -15.79 6.11
C ARG A 286 -16.14 -16.47 5.74
N THR A 287 -15.08 -16.22 6.50
CA THR A 287 -13.77 -16.85 6.31
C THR A 287 -13.85 -18.33 6.67
N GLN A 288 -14.48 -18.68 7.81
CA GLN A 288 -14.71 -20.07 8.20
C GLN A 288 -15.54 -20.87 7.18
N ASP A 289 -16.61 -20.29 6.64
CA ASP A 289 -17.42 -20.93 5.59
C ASP A 289 -16.63 -21.17 4.30
N ARG A 290 -15.72 -20.25 3.96
CA ARG A 290 -14.79 -20.45 2.84
C ARG A 290 -13.82 -21.60 3.13
N ILE A 291 -13.26 -21.67 4.33
CA ILE A 291 -12.34 -22.74 4.74
C ILE A 291 -13.02 -24.10 4.61
N ARG A 292 -14.22 -24.27 5.17
CA ARG A 292 -14.99 -25.52 5.07
C ARG A 292 -15.22 -25.95 3.63
N ARG A 293 -15.63 -25.02 2.76
CA ARG A 293 -15.80 -25.32 1.33
C ARG A 293 -14.49 -25.77 0.66
N MET A 294 -13.37 -25.14 1.00
CA MET A 294 -12.05 -25.52 0.46
C MET A 294 -11.59 -26.89 0.97
N VAL A 295 -11.80 -27.19 2.25
CA VAL A 295 -11.49 -28.49 2.86
C VAL A 295 -12.30 -29.60 2.17
N ALA A 296 -13.62 -29.43 2.07
CA ALA A 296 -14.51 -30.41 1.43
C ALA A 296 -14.18 -30.60 -0.07
N ALA A 297 -13.94 -29.51 -0.80
CA ALA A 297 -13.59 -29.59 -2.22
C ALA A 297 -12.27 -30.33 -2.47
N ARG A 298 -11.36 -30.35 -1.49
CA ARG A 298 -10.07 -31.06 -1.56
C ARG A 298 -10.07 -32.41 -0.84
N LYS A 299 -11.21 -32.83 -0.26
CA LYS A 299 -11.36 -34.07 0.54
C LYS A 299 -10.34 -34.16 1.69
N LEU A 300 -10.19 -33.07 2.44
CA LEU A 300 -9.20 -32.94 3.51
C LEU A 300 -9.79 -33.08 4.92
N ASP A 301 -11.05 -33.50 5.04
CA ASP A 301 -11.84 -33.45 6.28
C ASP A 301 -11.13 -34.12 7.46
N GLU A 302 -10.66 -35.37 7.30
CA GLU A 302 -9.96 -36.10 8.37
C GLU A 302 -8.64 -35.41 8.80
N LEU A 303 -7.85 -34.93 7.83
CA LEU A 303 -6.58 -34.24 8.11
C LEU A 303 -6.84 -32.89 8.78
N PHE A 304 -7.87 -32.17 8.34
CA PHE A 304 -8.26 -30.87 8.87
C PHE A 304 -8.72 -30.99 10.32
N GLU A 305 -9.61 -31.94 10.63
CA GLU A 305 -10.08 -32.17 12.00
C GLU A 305 -8.92 -32.58 12.94
N ARG A 306 -7.99 -33.42 12.46
CA ARG A 306 -6.77 -33.75 13.21
C ARG A 306 -5.98 -32.50 13.58
N HIS A 307 -5.67 -31.66 12.59
CA HIS A 307 -4.89 -30.43 12.79
C HIS A 307 -5.64 -29.37 13.60
N LEU A 308 -6.98 -29.31 13.54
CA LEU A 308 -7.78 -28.43 14.38
C LEU A 308 -7.58 -28.73 15.87
N VAL A 309 -7.54 -30.01 16.24
CA VAL A 309 -7.28 -30.46 17.61
C VAL A 309 -5.83 -30.18 18.01
N GLU A 310 -4.85 -30.51 17.16
CA GLU A 310 -3.41 -30.31 17.44
C GLU A 310 -3.06 -28.83 17.64
N GLU A 311 -3.54 -27.93 16.78
CA GLU A 311 -3.31 -26.48 16.92
C GLU A 311 -3.93 -25.90 18.20
N LYS A 312 -5.09 -26.43 18.63
CA LYS A 312 -5.72 -26.03 19.90
C LYS A 312 -4.84 -26.37 21.09
N VAL A 313 -4.13 -27.50 21.04
CA VAL A 313 -3.16 -27.92 22.07
C VAL A 313 -1.87 -27.10 21.97
N SER A 314 -1.34 -26.86 20.78
CA SER A 314 -0.12 -26.07 20.53
C SER A 314 -0.24 -24.59 20.95
N ARG A 315 -1.42 -23.96 20.82
CA ARG A 315 -1.65 -22.59 21.31
C ARG A 315 -1.42 -22.44 22.82
N VAL A 316 -1.51 -23.52 23.59
CA VAL A 316 -1.17 -23.55 25.02
C VAL A 316 0.36 -23.56 25.25
N ALA A 317 1.16 -23.93 24.24
CA ALA A 317 2.60 -24.18 24.34
C ALA A 317 3.50 -23.19 23.54
N GLY A 318 2.96 -22.22 22.79
CA GLY A 318 3.73 -21.23 22.02
C GLY A 318 4.21 -21.71 20.64
N PRO A 319 4.56 -20.80 19.70
CA PRO A 319 4.71 -21.17 18.29
C PRO A 319 6.11 -21.72 17.95
N ALA A 320 6.16 -22.95 17.43
CA ALA A 320 7.26 -23.47 16.62
C ALA A 320 6.68 -23.88 15.26
N GLY A 321 7.22 -23.39 14.14
CA GLY A 321 6.63 -23.71 12.84
C GLY A 321 7.51 -23.49 11.61
N PRO A 322 7.20 -24.21 10.49
CA PRO A 322 8.04 -24.51 9.32
C PRO A 322 8.23 -23.31 8.34
N ASP A 323 8.08 -22.10 8.83
CA ASP A 323 7.75 -20.91 8.05
C ASP A 323 9.00 -20.22 7.48
N GLU A 324 10.21 -20.60 7.89
CA GLU A 324 11.43 -19.84 7.58
C GLU A 324 12.08 -20.19 6.22
N GLU A 325 11.93 -21.42 5.74
CA GLU A 325 12.47 -21.85 4.44
C GLU A 325 11.59 -21.37 3.28
N LEU A 326 10.26 -21.50 3.42
CA LEU A 326 9.28 -20.87 2.53
C LEU A 326 9.40 -19.35 2.53
N PHE A 327 9.57 -18.72 3.71
CA PHE A 327 9.81 -17.28 3.79
C PHE A 327 11.07 -16.86 3.04
N ARG A 328 12.18 -17.62 3.15
CA ARG A 328 13.41 -17.32 2.41
C ARG A 328 13.19 -17.43 0.91
N HIS A 329 12.69 -18.56 0.42
CA HIS A 329 12.38 -18.77 -1.00
C HIS A 329 11.52 -17.64 -1.59
N PHE A 330 10.47 -17.23 -0.89
CA PHE A 330 9.56 -16.18 -1.37
C PHE A 330 10.09 -14.74 -1.26
N MET A 331 11.07 -14.49 -0.40
CA MET A 331 11.69 -13.17 -0.27
C MET A 331 12.90 -13.00 -1.22
N THR A 332 13.59 -14.10 -1.54
CA THR A 332 14.82 -14.09 -2.37
C THR A 332 14.55 -14.28 -3.86
N GLU A 333 13.46 -14.93 -4.25
CA GLU A 333 13.14 -15.08 -5.68
C GLU A 333 12.61 -13.76 -6.26
N ARG A 334 13.30 -13.31 -7.32
CA ARG A 334 12.78 -12.30 -8.23
C ARG A 334 11.61 -12.94 -8.98
N PRO A 335 10.52 -12.19 -9.23
CA PRO A 335 9.45 -12.68 -10.09
C PRO A 335 9.96 -13.09 -11.47
#